data_AF-A0A2E8R6U4-F1
#
_entry.id   AF-A0A2E8R6U4-F1
#
_cell.length_a   1.000
_cell.length_b   1.000
_cell.length_c   1.000
_cell.angle_alpha   90.00
_cell.angle_beta   90.00
_cell.angle_gamma   90.00
#
_symmetry.space_group_name_H-M   'P 1'
#
loop_
_entity.id
_entity.type
_entity.pdbx_description
1 polymer ?
#
loop_
_entity_poly.entity_id
_entity_poly.type
_entity_poly.pdbx_seq_one_letter_code
_entity_poly.pdbx_strand_id
1 'polypeptide(L)'
;MKKKEINTDLKKKVENGKIVSPVLPEGVKNYLIDIDGTIGDDIPNEEPERMITAKHYPDALKTINNWYKEGHIICFFTSRIESHRKVTEEWLNKRGFKFHSLLMGKPRGGNYHWIDNHLVKATRYNGKFTDLIEKEVKIEVFDDSDN
;
A
#
# COMPACT_ATOMS: atom_id res chain seq x y z
N MET A 1 -9.39 -2.19 -18.43
CA MET A 1 -9.88 -3.24 -17.51
C MET A 1 -11.12 -2.72 -16.78
N LYS A 2 -12.19 -3.52 -16.70
CA LYS A 2 -13.35 -3.18 -15.86
C LYS A 2 -12.86 -3.06 -14.42
N LYS A 3 -13.18 -1.96 -13.72
CA LYS A 3 -13.05 -1.86 -12.27
C LYS A 3 -13.78 -3.07 -11.69
N LYS A 4 -13.05 -4.10 -11.25
CA LYS A 4 -13.63 -5.11 -10.37
C LYS A 4 -14.04 -4.30 -9.16
N GLU A 5 -15.34 -4.19 -8.90
CA GLU A 5 -15.84 -3.58 -7.67
C GLU A 5 -15.04 -4.18 -6.53
N ILE A 6 -14.22 -3.35 -5.89
CA ILE A 6 -13.53 -3.73 -4.67
C ILE A 6 -14.68 -3.87 -3.67
N ASN A 7 -15.22 -5.07 -3.56
CA ASN A 7 -16.24 -5.41 -2.59
C ASN A 7 -15.52 -5.54 -1.24
N THR A 8 -14.98 -4.42 -0.77
CA THR A 8 -14.66 -4.25 0.63
C THR A 8 -15.99 -4.21 1.33
N ASP A 9 -16.25 -5.17 2.22
CA ASP A 9 -17.37 -5.17 3.17
C ASP A 9 -17.20 -4.00 4.16
N LEU A 10 -17.32 -2.79 3.62
CA LEU A 10 -17.25 -1.52 4.30
C LEU A 10 -18.48 -1.41 5.19
N LYS A 11 -18.27 -1.40 6.51
CA LYS A 11 -19.37 -1.25 7.45
C LYS A 11 -19.81 0.21 7.43
N LYS A 12 -21.10 0.45 7.11
CA LYS A 12 -21.72 1.77 7.32
C LYS A 12 -21.54 2.16 8.78
N LYS A 13 -20.98 3.35 9.02
CA LYS A 13 -20.76 3.88 10.36
C LYS A 13 -21.63 5.11 10.56
N VAL A 14 -22.30 5.18 11.71
CA VAL A 14 -23.10 6.33 12.13
C VAL A 14 -22.53 6.80 13.47
N GLU A 15 -22.15 8.07 13.53
CA GLU A 15 -21.70 8.73 14.75
C GLU A 15 -22.55 9.98 14.98
N ASN A 16 -23.09 10.14 16.20
CA ASN A 16 -23.93 11.27 16.59
C ASN A 16 -25.10 11.54 15.61
N GLY A 17 -25.72 10.50 15.08
CA GLY A 17 -26.84 10.59 14.12
C GLY A 17 -26.45 10.96 12.69
N LYS A 18 -25.15 11.14 12.38
CA LYS A 18 -24.64 11.40 11.04
C LYS A 18 -23.98 10.15 10.46
N ILE A 19 -24.23 9.89 9.18
CA ILE A 19 -23.49 8.87 8.42
C ILE A 19 -22.06 9.39 8.23
N VAL A 20 -21.07 8.67 8.74
CA VAL A 20 -19.65 8.99 8.60
C VAL A 20 -18.97 8.02 7.63
N SER A 21 -17.72 8.29 7.28
CA SER A 21 -16.92 7.44 6.39
C SER A 21 -16.93 5.97 6.87
N PRO A 22 -17.13 5.02 5.94
CA PRO A 22 -17.14 3.62 6.31
C PRO A 22 -15.78 3.15 6.83
N VAL A 23 -15.80 2.15 7.70
CA VAL A 23 -14.60 1.56 8.29
C VAL A 23 -14.43 0.10 7.86
N LEU A 24 -13.18 -0.36 7.88
CA LEU A 24 -12.86 -1.78 7.66
C LEU A 24 -13.43 -2.65 8.79
N PRO A 25 -13.71 -3.93 8.51
CA PRO A 25 -13.97 -4.91 9.56
C PRO A 25 -12.80 -5.00 10.55
N GLU A 26 -13.10 -5.44 11.78
CA GLU A 26 -12.10 -5.65 12.81
C GLU A 26 -11.02 -6.64 12.34
N GLY A 27 -9.75 -6.35 12.67
CA GLY A 27 -8.60 -7.15 12.24
C GLY A 27 -8.18 -6.96 10.79
N VAL A 28 -9.00 -6.35 9.93
CA VAL A 28 -8.66 -6.11 8.52
C VAL A 28 -7.83 -4.84 8.38
N LYS A 29 -6.72 -4.93 7.65
CA LYS A 29 -5.84 -3.81 7.34
C LYS A 29 -5.96 -3.41 5.88
N ASN A 30 -5.75 -2.13 5.60
CA ASN A 30 -5.55 -1.61 4.25
C ASN A 30 -4.08 -1.24 4.07
N TYR A 31 -3.36 -2.04 3.30
CA TYR A 31 -1.94 -1.86 3.04
C TYR A 31 -1.72 -1.04 1.79
N LEU A 32 -0.97 0.06 1.93
CA LEU A 32 -0.40 0.80 0.81
C LEU A 32 1.08 0.44 0.73
N ILE A 33 1.43 -0.30 -0.33
CA ILE A 33 2.74 -0.93 -0.48
C ILE A 33 3.45 -0.33 -1.68
N ASP A 34 4.68 0.13 -1.45
CA ASP A 34 5.56 0.63 -2.49
C ASP A 34 6.07 -0.50 -3.40
N ILE A 35 6.52 -0.18 -4.63
CA ILE A 35 6.96 -1.21 -5.59
C ILE A 35 8.49 -1.27 -5.66
N ASP A 36 9.11 -0.28 -6.29
CA ASP A 36 10.52 -0.25 -6.65
C ASP A 36 11.38 -0.14 -5.38
N GLY A 37 12.29 -1.09 -5.15
CA GLY A 37 13.09 -1.17 -3.93
C GLY A 37 12.35 -1.76 -2.73
N THR A 38 11.05 -2.01 -2.83
CA THR A 38 10.23 -2.58 -1.75
C THR A 38 9.84 -4.03 -2.03
N ILE A 39 9.18 -4.34 -3.15
CA ILE A 39 8.76 -5.72 -3.50
C ILE A 39 9.60 -6.35 -4.63
N GLY A 40 10.56 -5.58 -5.14
CA GLY A 40 11.46 -5.97 -6.21
C GLY A 40 12.59 -4.96 -6.36
N ASP A 41 13.36 -5.12 -7.43
CA ASP A 41 14.50 -4.25 -7.74
C ASP A 41 14.09 -2.76 -7.72
N ASP A 42 15.00 -1.90 -7.28
CA ASP A 42 14.82 -0.44 -7.32
C ASP A 42 15.09 0.07 -8.74
N ILE A 43 14.02 0.40 -9.47
CA ILE A 43 14.07 0.84 -10.86
C ILE A 43 13.65 2.32 -10.93
N PRO A 44 14.54 3.23 -11.41
CA PRO A 44 14.18 4.61 -11.63
C PRO A 44 13.17 4.76 -12.78
N ASN A 45 12.34 5.79 -12.73
CA ASN A 45 11.37 6.09 -13.78
C ASN A 45 12.03 6.36 -15.14
N GLU A 46 13.29 6.80 -15.12
CA GLU A 46 14.10 7.13 -16.28
C GLU A 46 14.53 5.88 -17.08
N GLU A 47 14.36 4.68 -16.54
CA GLU A 47 14.77 3.40 -17.17
C GLU A 47 13.60 2.39 -17.27
N PRO A 48 12.51 2.74 -18.00
CA PRO A 48 11.28 1.93 -18.05
C PRO A 48 11.47 0.53 -18.64
N GLU A 49 12.46 0.32 -19.50
CA GLU A 49 12.81 -0.98 -20.07
C GLU A 49 13.23 -2.01 -19.01
N ARG A 50 13.83 -1.56 -17.90
CA ARG A 50 14.22 -2.42 -16.78
C ARG A 50 13.03 -2.91 -15.96
N MET A 51 11.89 -2.21 -16.01
CA MET A 51 10.69 -2.56 -15.24
C MET A 51 10.14 -3.94 -15.62
N ILE A 52 10.34 -4.38 -16.87
CA ILE A 52 9.82 -5.66 -17.38
C ILE A 52 10.56 -6.86 -16.77
N THR A 53 11.87 -6.72 -16.61
CA THR A 53 12.77 -7.82 -16.21
C THR A 53 13.17 -7.77 -14.75
N ALA A 54 12.84 -6.67 -14.04
CA ALA A 54 13.06 -6.50 -12.61
C ALA A 54 12.73 -7.78 -11.82
N LYS A 55 13.65 -8.18 -10.93
CA LYS A 55 13.45 -9.28 -10.00
C LYS A 55 12.44 -8.85 -8.93
N HIS A 56 11.70 -9.83 -8.42
CA HIS A 56 10.81 -9.64 -7.28
C HIS A 56 11.45 -10.26 -6.05
N TYR A 57 11.10 -9.77 -4.88
CA TYR A 57 11.52 -10.36 -3.61
C TYR A 57 10.54 -11.50 -3.24
N PRO A 58 11.02 -12.76 -3.12
CA PRO A 58 10.12 -13.92 -2.90
C PRO A 58 9.36 -13.87 -1.57
N ASP A 59 9.98 -13.33 -0.53
CA ASP A 59 9.38 -13.11 0.79
C ASP A 59 8.26 -12.05 0.73
N ALA A 60 8.45 -10.96 -0.03
CA ALA A 60 7.39 -9.98 -0.29
C ALA A 60 6.18 -10.62 -0.96
N LEU A 61 6.41 -11.42 -2.01
CA LEU A 61 5.35 -12.13 -2.73
C LEU A 61 4.55 -13.05 -1.80
N LYS A 62 5.25 -13.86 -0.99
CA LYS A 62 4.62 -14.78 -0.03
C LYS A 62 3.78 -14.02 1.00
N THR A 63 4.36 -13.01 1.63
CA THR A 63 3.72 -12.25 2.71
C THR A 63 2.50 -11.48 2.22
N ILE A 64 2.61 -10.77 1.10
CA ILE A 64 1.51 -9.99 0.53
C ILE A 64 0.35 -10.89 0.09
N ASN A 65 0.65 -12.02 -0.56
CA ASN A 65 -0.38 -12.97 -0.96
C ASN A 65 -1.05 -13.65 0.25
N ASN A 66 -0.33 -13.83 1.36
CA ASN A 66 -0.93 -14.30 2.61
C ASN A 66 -1.89 -13.26 3.19
N TRP A 67 -1.48 -11.98 3.28
CA TRP A 67 -2.36 -10.89 3.70
C TRP A 67 -3.61 -10.77 2.83
N TYR A 68 -3.45 -10.90 1.51
CA TYR A 68 -4.59 -10.93 0.59
C TYR A 68 -5.55 -12.08 0.91
N LYS A 69 -5.03 -13.29 1.17
CA LYS A 69 -5.82 -14.47 1.54
C LYS A 69 -6.55 -14.30 2.87
N GLU A 70 -5.94 -13.59 3.83
CA GLU A 70 -6.53 -13.24 5.13
C GLU A 70 -7.61 -12.16 5.04
N GLY A 71 -7.88 -11.63 3.83
CA GLY A 71 -8.92 -10.62 3.59
C GLY A 71 -8.43 -9.19 3.77
N HIS A 72 -7.13 -8.96 3.91
CA HIS A 72 -6.57 -7.61 3.91
C HIS A 72 -6.63 -6.97 2.53
N ILE A 73 -6.77 -5.65 2.52
CA ILE A 73 -6.81 -4.86 1.29
C ILE A 73 -5.39 -4.49 0.91
N ILE A 74 -5.04 -4.80 -0.33
CA ILE A 74 -3.70 -4.64 -0.88
C ILE A 74 -3.77 -3.61 -2.01
N CYS A 75 -3.19 -2.44 -1.76
CA CYS A 75 -3.01 -1.38 -2.74
C CYS A 75 -1.52 -1.19 -3.00
N PHE A 76 -1.07 -1.36 -4.25
CA PHE A 76 0.26 -0.90 -4.62
C PHE A 76 0.24 0.61 -4.88
N PHE A 77 1.23 1.33 -4.40
CA PHE A 77 1.35 2.78 -4.55
C PHE A 77 2.79 3.15 -4.93
N THR A 78 2.98 3.61 -6.18
CA THR A 78 4.31 3.76 -6.79
C THR A 78 4.53 5.16 -7.35
N SER A 79 5.79 5.60 -7.37
CA SER A 79 6.22 6.84 -8.01
C SER A 79 6.32 6.74 -9.53
N ARG A 80 6.13 5.55 -10.10
CA ARG A 80 5.93 5.38 -11.55
C ARG A 80 4.75 6.24 -12.01
N ILE A 81 4.87 6.80 -13.21
CA ILE A 81 3.83 7.65 -13.82
C ILE A 81 2.81 6.83 -14.59
N GLU A 82 1.67 7.42 -14.93
CA GLU A 82 0.56 6.72 -15.60
C GLU A 82 0.96 6.04 -16.92
N SER A 83 1.92 6.59 -17.69
CA SER A 83 2.44 5.94 -18.89
C SER A 83 3.09 4.57 -18.61
N HIS A 84 3.54 4.33 -17.38
CA HIS A 84 4.14 3.06 -16.94
C HIS A 84 3.11 2.09 -16.33
N ARG A 85 1.81 2.44 -16.28
CA ARG A 85 0.79 1.59 -15.65
C ARG A 85 0.74 0.20 -16.28
N LYS A 86 0.68 0.12 -17.61
CA LYS A 86 0.54 -1.15 -18.32
C LYS A 86 1.69 -2.12 -17.99
N VAL A 87 2.94 -1.65 -18.11
CA VAL A 87 4.12 -2.49 -17.79
C VAL A 87 4.15 -2.89 -16.32
N THR A 88 3.69 -2.02 -15.42
CA THR A 88 3.63 -2.30 -13.98
C THR A 88 2.58 -3.37 -13.66
N GLU A 89 1.37 -3.25 -14.21
CA GLU A 89 0.30 -4.24 -14.03
C GLU A 89 0.69 -5.60 -14.63
N GLU A 90 1.28 -5.62 -15.83
CA GLU A 90 1.78 -6.85 -16.46
C GLU A 90 2.87 -7.51 -15.61
N TRP A 91 3.81 -6.74 -15.07
CA TRP A 91 4.85 -7.26 -14.19
C TRP A 91 4.26 -7.84 -12.90
N LEU A 92 3.39 -7.11 -12.20
CA LEU A 92 2.74 -7.57 -10.96
C LEU A 92 1.97 -8.88 -11.18
N ASN A 93 1.18 -8.95 -12.26
CA ASN A 93 0.42 -10.14 -12.61
C ASN A 93 1.33 -11.32 -12.99
N LYS A 94 2.37 -11.07 -13.80
CA LYS A 94 3.35 -12.09 -14.20
C LYS A 94 4.13 -12.66 -13.02
N ARG A 95 4.46 -11.83 -12.02
CA ARG A 95 5.11 -12.27 -10.78
C ARG A 95 4.16 -12.94 -9.78
N GLY A 96 2.84 -12.79 -9.98
CA GLY A 96 1.82 -13.47 -9.19
C GLY A 96 1.37 -12.72 -7.93
N PHE A 97 1.64 -11.42 -7.83
CA PHE A 97 1.12 -10.61 -6.72
C PHE A 97 -0.41 -10.51 -6.79
N LYS A 98 -1.08 -10.72 -5.66
CA LYS A 98 -2.53 -10.49 -5.51
C LYS A 98 -2.76 -9.11 -4.91
N PHE A 99 -3.54 -8.30 -5.61
CA PHE A 99 -3.82 -6.92 -5.20
C PHE A 99 -5.20 -6.47 -5.64
N HIS A 100 -5.69 -5.40 -5.02
CA HIS A 100 -7.01 -4.81 -5.25
C HIS A 100 -6.90 -3.54 -6.10
N SER A 101 -5.85 -2.74 -5.88
CA SER A 101 -5.67 -1.46 -6.56
C SER A 101 -4.20 -1.11 -6.79
N LEU A 102 -3.97 -0.24 -7.78
CA LEU A 102 -2.67 0.33 -8.13
C LEU A 102 -2.81 1.84 -8.31
N LEU A 103 -2.16 2.60 -7.43
CA LEU A 103 -2.05 4.05 -7.47
C LEU A 103 -0.69 4.44 -8.06
N MET A 104 -0.71 5.29 -9.09
CA MET A 104 0.48 5.79 -9.77
C MET A 104 0.75 7.24 -9.35
N GLY A 105 1.94 7.75 -9.63
CA GLY A 105 2.27 9.15 -9.44
C GLY A 105 2.53 9.56 -7.98
N LYS A 106 2.92 8.62 -7.12
CA LYS A 106 3.42 8.94 -5.77
C LYS A 106 4.58 9.96 -5.88
N PRO A 107 4.58 11.05 -5.10
CA PRO A 107 5.69 12.01 -5.10
C PRO A 107 7.05 11.33 -4.86
N ARG A 108 8.11 11.80 -5.52
CA ARG A 108 9.48 11.27 -5.40
C ARG A 108 10.26 12.01 -4.31
N GLY A 109 11.32 11.40 -3.79
CA GLY A 109 12.29 12.06 -2.90
C GLY A 109 12.22 11.64 -1.42
N GLY A 110 11.29 10.76 -1.03
CA GLY A 110 11.13 10.37 0.36
C GLY A 110 10.57 11.50 1.24
N ASN A 111 10.65 11.33 2.56
CA ASN A 111 10.07 12.24 3.57
C ASN A 111 8.54 12.41 3.45
N TYR A 112 7.82 11.29 3.47
CA TYR A 112 6.37 11.28 3.37
C TYR A 112 5.73 11.50 4.74
N HIS A 113 4.82 12.47 4.82
CA HIS A 113 3.95 12.73 5.96
C HIS A 113 2.53 12.45 5.52
N TRP A 114 1.92 11.37 6.01
CA TRP A 114 0.54 11.05 5.71
C TRP A 114 -0.34 11.56 6.84
N ILE A 115 -1.12 12.60 6.52
CA ILE A 115 -2.11 13.20 7.40
C ILE A 115 -3.50 12.67 7.01
N ASP A 116 -4.22 12.12 7.98
CA ASP A 116 -5.58 11.63 7.83
C ASP A 116 -6.32 11.85 9.16
N ASN A 117 -7.64 12.05 9.12
CA ASN A 117 -8.45 12.16 10.33
C ASN A 117 -8.68 10.79 11.01
N HIS A 118 -8.29 9.69 10.35
CA HIS A 118 -8.17 8.36 10.92
C HIS A 118 -6.72 8.01 11.24
N LEU A 119 -6.50 7.06 12.16
CA LEU A 119 -5.15 6.60 12.49
C LEU A 119 -4.46 5.98 11.27
N VAL A 120 -3.39 6.64 10.81
CA VAL A 120 -2.46 6.09 9.81
C VAL A 120 -1.30 5.41 10.53
N LYS A 121 -1.01 4.17 10.15
CA LYS A 121 0.15 3.44 10.68
C LYS A 121 1.26 3.40 9.64
N ALA A 122 2.46 3.82 10.03
CA ALA A 122 3.66 3.66 9.22
C ALA A 122 4.35 2.32 9.54
N THR A 123 4.64 1.53 8.51
CA THR A 123 5.49 0.33 8.64
C THR A 123 6.76 0.55 7.82
N ARG A 124 7.92 0.49 8.48
CA ARG A 124 9.20 0.68 7.82
C ARG A 124 9.74 -0.64 7.29
N TYR A 125 9.95 -0.72 5.98
CA TYR A 125 10.68 -1.82 5.34
C TYR A 125 12.19 -1.55 5.36
N ASN A 126 12.98 -2.54 5.76
CA ASN A 126 14.45 -2.48 5.82
C ASN A 126 15.09 -3.63 5.03
N GLY A 127 14.47 -4.08 3.94
CA GLY A 127 15.06 -5.06 3.01
C GLY A 127 14.68 -6.53 3.24
N LYS A 128 13.79 -6.85 4.18
CA LYS A 128 13.24 -8.20 4.39
C LYS A 128 11.78 -8.14 4.85
N PHE A 129 10.95 -9.01 4.29
CA PHE A 129 9.57 -9.25 4.75
C PHE A 129 9.59 -10.35 5.81
N THR A 130 9.54 -9.95 7.08
CA THR A 130 9.40 -10.83 8.23
C THR A 130 8.05 -10.60 8.91
N ASP A 131 7.81 -11.34 9.99
CA ASP A 131 6.67 -11.06 10.86
C ASP A 131 6.74 -9.61 11.37
N LEU A 132 5.57 -8.96 11.41
CA LEU A 132 5.43 -7.61 11.95
C LEU A 132 5.59 -7.67 13.46
N ILE A 133 6.42 -6.77 13.99
CA ILE A 133 6.60 -6.58 15.43
C ILE A 133 6.29 -5.14 15.81
N GLU A 134 5.87 -4.93 17.05
CA GLU A 134 5.59 -3.60 17.59
C GLU A 134 6.87 -2.98 18.20
N LYS A 135 7.05 -1.68 17.99
CA LYS A 135 8.14 -0.89 18.57
C LYS A 135 7.64 0.52 18.88
N GLU A 136 8.07 1.07 20.00
CA GLU A 136 7.87 2.48 20.31
C GLU A 136 8.86 3.35 19.53
N VAL A 137 8.35 4.40 18.90
CA VAL A 137 9.12 5.38 18.13
C VAL A 137 8.59 6.78 18.41
N LYS A 138 9.46 7.80 18.32
CA LYS A 138 9.03 9.20 18.35
C LYS A 138 8.48 9.60 16.98
N ILE A 139 7.33 10.26 17.00
CA ILE A 139 6.66 10.80 15.80
C ILE A 139 6.27 12.26 16.05
N GLU A 140 6.03 13.00 14.98
CA GLU A 140 5.41 14.32 15.04
C GLU A 140 3.89 14.14 14.99
N VAL A 141 3.19 14.81 15.89
CA VAL A 141 1.72 14.84 15.97
C VAL A 141 1.27 16.29 16.13
N PHE A 142 0.03 16.58 15.76
CA PHE A 142 -0.57 17.87 16.06
C PHE A 142 -0.77 18.01 17.57
N ASP A 143 -0.59 19.21 18.09
CA ASP A 143 -0.97 19.56 19.44
C ASP A 143 -2.50 19.56 19.54
N ASP A 144 -3.03 18.73 20.43
CA ASP A 144 -4.46 18.58 20.71
C ASP A 144 -4.84 19.13 22.10
N SER A 145 -3.95 19.91 22.72
CA SER A 145 -4.28 20.61 23.96
C SER A 145 -5.34 21.69 23.71
N ASP A 146 -6.48 21.55 24.40
CA ASP A 146 -7.50 22.59 24.49
C ASP A 146 -6.91 23.75 25.32
N ASN A 147 -6.65 24.90 24.69
CA ASN A 147 -6.49 26.18 25.41
C ASN A 147 -7.87 26.81 25.68
#